data_AF-A0A8T8BVX3-F1
#
_entry.id   AF-A0A8T8BVX3-F1
#
_cell.length_a   1.000
_cell.length_b   1.000
_cell.length_c   1.000
_cell.angle_alpha   90.00
_cell.angle_beta   90.00
_cell.angle_gamma   90.00
#
_symmetry.space_group_name_H-M   'P 1'
#
loop_
_entity.id
_entity.type
_entity.pdbx_description
1 polymer ?
#
loop_
_entity_poly.entity_id
_entity_poly.type
_entity_poly.pdbx_seq_one_letter_code
_entity_poly.pdbx_strand_id
1 'polypeptide(L)'
;MNPETTDGLKASAYFRPSLSGHTPGFLKVALRRLGLMSKAKAHAQKNNVAFKPLLLTERTELGDGINVYTEVKKTGAQALVIDAHGFPQSAPEFPALKIRGGSVSADLLDYRLRQKNVDLSRYENIRVLSCYSGDGGANSFSTNLASLTGLPVKGYKGKVILRKVGNIHSLEDITLVGFHKENIFRRGGGLYRNFEYSPIWSSAL
;
A
#
# COMPACT_ATOMS: atom_id res chain seq x y z
N MET A 1 64.28 20.79 56.90
CA MET A 1 64.97 20.82 55.59
C MET A 1 63.95 20.47 54.53
N ASN A 2 63.42 21.48 53.84
CA ASN A 2 62.68 21.36 52.59
C ASN A 2 62.87 22.71 51.89
N PRO A 3 63.52 22.75 50.71
CA PRO A 3 63.61 23.96 49.94
C PRO A 3 62.40 24.17 49.03
N GLU A 4 62.13 25.45 48.82
CA GLU A 4 61.41 26.07 47.70
C GLU A 4 61.93 25.53 46.34
N THR A 5 61.31 25.66 45.16
CA THR A 5 60.71 26.86 44.57
C THR A 5 60.18 26.50 43.16
N THR A 6 59.12 27.20 42.74
CA THR A 6 58.81 27.78 41.41
C THR A 6 58.69 26.97 40.10
N ASP A 7 57.56 27.29 39.46
CA ASP A 7 57.37 27.67 38.05
C ASP A 7 57.18 26.64 36.93
N GLY A 8 56.09 26.86 36.18
CA GLY A 8 55.81 26.17 34.93
C GLY A 8 54.36 26.22 34.48
N LEU A 9 53.68 27.36 34.54
CA LEU A 9 52.38 27.58 33.88
C LEU A 9 52.56 27.49 32.35
N LYS A 10 52.41 26.29 31.79
CA LYS A 10 52.06 26.11 30.37
C LYS A 10 50.55 25.89 30.30
N ALA A 11 49.83 26.95 29.92
CA ALA A 11 48.42 26.87 29.58
C ALA A 11 48.24 25.96 28.36
N SER A 12 48.06 24.66 28.60
CA SER A 12 47.48 23.75 27.63
C SER A 12 46.03 24.19 27.41
N ALA A 13 45.74 24.74 26.25
CA ALA A 13 44.39 24.94 25.76
C ALA A 13 43.76 23.56 25.52
N TYR A 14 43.31 22.91 26.60
CA TYR A 14 42.43 21.76 26.52
C TYR A 14 41.12 22.25 25.93
N PHE A 15 40.95 21.97 24.64
CA PHE A 15 39.71 22.10 23.92
C PHE A 15 38.66 21.22 24.63
N ARG A 16 37.88 21.83 25.52
CA ARG A 16 36.69 21.18 26.09
C ARG A 16 35.69 21.02 24.94
N PRO A 17 35.30 19.79 24.55
CA PRO A 17 34.25 19.64 23.58
C PRO A 17 32.95 20.15 24.21
N SER A 18 32.39 21.23 23.66
CA SER A 18 31.01 21.60 23.92
C SER A 18 30.13 20.40 23.56
N LEU A 19 29.35 19.91 24.53
CA LEU A 19 28.36 18.84 24.38
C LEU A 19 27.10 19.28 23.59
N SER A 20 27.21 20.32 22.77
CA SER A 20 26.24 20.62 21.72
C SER A 20 26.70 19.91 20.45
N GLY A 21 25.99 18.85 20.02
CA GLY A 21 26.34 17.97 18.89
C GLY A 21 26.39 18.62 17.50
N HIS A 22 27.03 19.78 17.37
CA HIS A 22 27.16 20.55 16.14
C HIS A 22 28.65 20.72 15.81
N THR A 23 29.15 19.88 14.90
CA THR A 23 30.48 20.05 14.30
C THR A 23 30.51 21.33 13.44
N PRO A 24 31.44 22.26 13.67
CA PRO A 24 31.60 23.47 12.86
C PRO A 24 31.82 23.14 11.38
N GLY A 25 31.29 23.97 10.48
CA GLY A 25 31.27 23.71 9.04
C GLY A 25 32.64 23.49 8.41
N PHE A 26 33.66 24.25 8.86
CA PHE A 26 35.03 24.14 8.35
C PHE A 26 35.67 22.78 8.68
N LEU A 27 35.39 22.23 9.86
CA LEU A 27 35.93 20.94 10.30
C LEU A 27 35.30 19.79 9.50
N LYS A 28 34.01 19.88 9.15
CA LYS A 28 33.34 18.90 8.26
C LYS A 28 33.98 18.86 6.87
N VAL A 29 34.42 19.99 6.34
CA VAL A 29 35.08 20.07 5.02
C VAL A 29 36.46 19.42 5.07
N ALA A 30 37.25 19.74 6.10
CA ALA A 30 38.56 19.13 6.31
C ALA A 30 38.47 17.61 6.47
N LEU A 31 37.55 17.13 7.33
CA LEU A 31 37.33 15.69 7.56
C LEU A 31 36.85 14.94 6.31
N ARG A 32 36.09 15.59 5.41
CA ARG A 32 35.70 15.02 4.11
C ARG A 32 36.88 14.90 3.15
N ARG A 33 37.76 15.90 3.08
CA ARG A 33 38.94 15.86 2.21
C ARG A 33 39.95 14.80 2.65
N LEU A 34 40.05 14.57 3.95
CA LEU A 34 40.91 13.54 4.54
C LEU A 34 40.29 12.12 4.46
N GLY A 35 39.10 11.96 3.90
CA GLY A 35 38.41 10.66 3.80
C GLY A 35 37.86 10.13 5.13
N LEU A 36 38.00 10.87 6.23
CA LEU A 36 37.57 10.50 7.58
C LEU A 36 36.06 10.72 7.81
N MET A 37 35.39 11.44 6.91
CA MET A 37 33.94 11.55 6.87
C MET A 37 33.44 11.44 5.44
N SER A 38 32.49 10.55 5.21
CA SER A 38 31.74 10.53 3.95
C SER A 38 30.66 11.63 3.98
N LYS A 39 30.30 12.18 2.80
CA LYS A 39 29.01 12.85 2.67
C LYS A 39 27.96 11.80 3.03
N ALA A 40 27.11 12.05 4.04
CA ALA A 40 25.88 11.29 4.16
C ALA A 40 25.26 11.27 2.76
N LYS A 41 25.01 10.06 2.22
CA LYS A 41 24.36 9.93 0.90
C LYS A 41 23.18 10.89 0.92
N ALA A 42 23.12 11.77 -0.09
CA ALA A 42 22.01 12.70 -0.24
C ALA A 42 20.76 11.93 0.12
N HIS A 43 20.04 12.41 1.15
CA HIS A 43 18.88 11.78 1.77
C HIS A 43 18.21 10.95 0.69
N ALA A 44 18.31 9.61 0.78
CA ALA A 44 17.73 8.74 -0.22
C ALA A 44 16.34 9.30 -0.47
N GLN A 45 16.11 9.78 -1.70
CA GLN A 45 14.84 10.37 -2.11
C GLN A 45 13.79 9.43 -1.56
N LYS A 46 12.92 9.94 -0.68
CA LYS A 46 12.05 9.15 0.18
C LYS A 46 11.03 8.41 -0.70
N ASN A 47 11.47 7.37 -1.41
CA ASN A 47 10.71 6.59 -2.38
C ASN A 47 9.90 5.50 -1.66
N ASN A 48 9.28 5.88 -0.55
CA ASN A 48 8.36 5.04 0.23
C ASN A 48 7.19 5.99 0.52
N VAL A 49 6.03 5.97 -0.19
CA VAL A 49 4.90 5.03 0.00
C VAL A 49 3.96 4.93 -1.25
N ALA A 50 4.46 5.01 -2.49
CA ALA A 50 3.59 4.92 -3.69
C ALA A 50 2.91 3.55 -3.84
N PHE A 51 3.50 2.48 -3.27
CA PHE A 51 3.00 1.11 -3.32
C PHE A 51 2.66 0.61 -1.91
N LYS A 52 1.50 -0.03 -1.75
CA LYS A 52 1.10 -0.75 -0.54
C LYS A 52 1.18 -2.25 -0.80
N PRO A 53 2.18 -2.96 -0.24
CA PRO A 53 2.17 -4.41 -0.24
C PRO A 53 1.05 -4.93 0.66
N LEU A 54 0.51 -6.10 0.32
CA LEU A 54 -0.45 -6.84 1.12
C LEU A 54 0.16 -8.17 1.54
N LEU A 55 -0.04 -8.55 2.80
CA LEU A 55 0.29 -9.88 3.29
C LEU A 55 -0.88 -10.80 2.97
N LEU A 56 -0.85 -11.40 1.77
CA LEU A 56 -1.90 -12.27 1.25
C LEU A 56 -1.51 -13.72 1.48
N THR A 57 -2.46 -14.52 1.93
CA THR A 57 -2.29 -15.97 2.12
C THR A 57 -3.21 -16.73 1.17
N GLU A 58 -4.04 -17.63 1.71
CA GLU A 58 -5.05 -18.45 1.02
C GLU A 58 -5.60 -17.75 -0.24
N ARG A 59 -5.53 -18.40 -1.40
CA ARG A 59 -6.10 -17.91 -2.67
C ARG A 59 -7.19 -18.86 -3.12
N THR A 60 -8.36 -18.31 -3.48
CA THR A 60 -9.44 -19.04 -4.11
C THR A 60 -9.85 -18.34 -5.39
N GLU A 61 -9.89 -19.08 -6.50
CA GLU A 61 -10.44 -18.58 -7.75
C GLU A 61 -11.96 -18.79 -7.80
N LEU A 62 -12.71 -17.71 -8.02
CA LEU A 62 -14.17 -17.72 -8.13
C LEU A 62 -14.65 -17.75 -9.60
N GLY A 63 -13.72 -18.01 -10.52
CA GLY A 63 -13.93 -18.13 -11.96
C GLY A 63 -13.69 -16.84 -12.74
N ASP A 64 -13.24 -17.00 -13.98
CA ASP A 64 -13.23 -16.00 -15.04
C ASP A 64 -12.55 -14.66 -14.71
N GLY A 65 -11.53 -14.69 -13.86
CA GLY A 65 -10.72 -13.52 -13.50
C GLY A 65 -11.06 -12.89 -12.15
N ILE A 66 -11.88 -13.55 -11.31
CA ILE A 66 -12.08 -13.15 -9.91
C ILE A 66 -11.24 -14.04 -9.01
N ASN A 67 -10.31 -13.43 -8.27
CA ASN A 67 -9.55 -14.10 -7.23
C ASN A 67 -9.89 -13.49 -5.88
N VAL A 68 -9.96 -14.33 -4.85
CA VAL A 68 -10.08 -13.89 -3.47
C VAL A 68 -8.94 -14.37 -2.63
N TYR A 69 -8.53 -13.55 -1.67
CA TYR A 69 -7.41 -13.78 -0.80
C TYR A 69 -7.74 -13.46 0.65
N THR A 70 -7.05 -14.11 1.58
CA THR A 70 -6.98 -13.66 2.98
C THR A 70 -5.85 -12.64 3.15
N GLU A 71 -6.15 -11.39 3.53
CA GLU A 71 -5.16 -10.38 3.99
C GLU A 71 -4.99 -10.49 5.51
N VAL A 72 -3.78 -10.75 5.98
CA VAL A 72 -3.44 -10.70 7.42
C VAL A 72 -2.96 -9.29 7.78
N LYS A 73 -3.70 -8.60 8.65
CA LYS A 73 -3.34 -7.27 9.14
C LYS A 73 -2.25 -7.36 10.21
N LYS A 74 -1.60 -6.23 10.47
CA LYS A 74 -0.59 -6.11 11.55
C LYS A 74 -1.12 -6.48 12.94
N THR A 75 -2.42 -6.33 13.16
CA THR A 75 -3.11 -6.67 14.42
C THR A 75 -3.41 -8.16 14.55
N GLY A 76 -3.13 -8.98 13.53
CA GLY A 76 -3.55 -10.39 13.45
C GLY A 76 -4.95 -10.58 12.86
N ALA A 77 -5.76 -9.53 12.81
CA ALA A 77 -7.07 -9.56 12.19
C ALA A 77 -7.00 -9.85 10.67
N GLN A 78 -8.06 -10.47 10.15
CA GLN A 78 -8.13 -10.88 8.75
C GLN A 78 -9.14 -10.04 7.96
N ALA A 79 -8.84 -9.80 6.68
CA ALA A 79 -9.76 -9.22 5.72
C ALA A 79 -9.84 -10.10 4.47
N LEU A 80 -11.02 -10.22 3.89
CA LEU A 80 -11.17 -10.82 2.57
C LEU A 80 -10.76 -9.78 1.52
N VAL A 81 -9.86 -10.12 0.62
CA VAL A 81 -9.46 -9.26 -0.50
C VAL A 81 -9.97 -9.87 -1.79
N ILE A 82 -10.71 -9.08 -2.56
CA ILE A 82 -11.25 -9.44 -3.86
C ILE A 82 -10.43 -8.71 -4.92
N ASP A 83 -9.78 -9.46 -5.80
CA ASP A 83 -9.03 -8.97 -6.95
C ASP A 83 -9.82 -9.26 -8.23
N ALA A 84 -10.30 -8.20 -8.87
CA ALA A 84 -11.09 -8.30 -10.09
C ALA A 84 -10.99 -7.00 -10.91
N HIS A 85 -11.40 -7.07 -12.18
CA HIS A 85 -11.66 -5.88 -12.97
C HIS A 85 -13.05 -5.32 -12.68
N GLY A 86 -13.27 -4.04 -12.99
CA GLY A 86 -14.54 -3.36 -12.81
C GLY A 86 -14.92 -2.56 -14.05
N PHE A 87 -16.18 -2.13 -14.10
CA PHE A 87 -16.73 -1.32 -15.18
C PHE A 87 -16.75 0.16 -14.82
N PRO A 88 -16.43 1.08 -15.76
CA PRO A 88 -16.65 2.51 -15.54
C PRO A 88 -18.16 2.80 -15.42
N GLN A 89 -18.51 3.90 -14.76
CA GLN A 89 -19.91 4.32 -14.55
C GLN A 89 -20.72 4.49 -15.85
N SER A 90 -20.04 4.69 -16.99
CA SER A 90 -20.69 4.83 -18.31
C SER A 90 -21.06 3.49 -18.96
N ALA A 91 -20.65 2.35 -18.40
CA ALA A 91 -20.95 1.04 -18.96
C ALA A 91 -22.32 0.53 -18.46
N PRO A 92 -23.12 -0.15 -19.30
CA PRO A 92 -24.44 -0.63 -18.91
C PRO A 92 -24.40 -1.70 -17.80
N GLU A 93 -23.28 -2.40 -17.63
CA GLU A 93 -23.09 -3.40 -16.57
C GLU A 93 -22.74 -2.78 -15.22
N PHE A 94 -22.46 -1.49 -15.15
CA PHE A 94 -22.16 -0.83 -13.89
C PHE A 94 -23.41 -0.79 -12.98
N PRO A 95 -23.31 -1.15 -11.69
CA PRO A 95 -22.11 -1.55 -10.95
C PRO A 95 -21.91 -3.08 -10.91
N ALA A 96 -20.81 -3.55 -11.51
CA ALA A 96 -20.44 -4.97 -11.51
C ALA A 96 -18.93 -5.18 -11.62
N LEU A 97 -18.48 -6.39 -11.31
CA LEU A 97 -17.14 -6.87 -11.64
C LEU A 97 -17.12 -7.43 -13.06
N LYS A 98 -16.03 -7.19 -13.78
CA LYS A 98 -15.83 -7.72 -15.13
C LYS A 98 -15.19 -9.09 -15.07
N ILE A 99 -15.77 -10.04 -15.81
CA ILE A 99 -15.24 -11.40 -15.99
C ILE A 99 -15.04 -11.71 -17.46
N ARG A 100 -14.34 -12.81 -17.75
CA ARG A 100 -14.30 -13.38 -19.10
C ARG A 100 -15.74 -13.72 -19.54
N GLY A 101 -16.22 -13.04 -20.57
CA GLY A 101 -17.55 -13.31 -21.14
C GLY A 101 -18.74 -12.58 -20.48
N GLY A 102 -18.54 -11.67 -19.52
CA GLY A 102 -19.66 -10.92 -18.95
C GLY A 102 -19.34 -10.11 -17.70
N SER A 103 -20.33 -10.02 -16.81
CA SER A 103 -20.27 -9.28 -15.56
C SER A 103 -20.76 -10.12 -14.37
N VAL A 104 -20.33 -9.74 -13.17
CA VAL A 104 -20.73 -10.34 -11.90
C VAL A 104 -21.23 -9.24 -10.98
N SER A 105 -22.51 -9.29 -10.63
CA SER A 105 -23.12 -8.42 -9.61
C SER A 105 -22.64 -8.78 -8.20
N ALA A 106 -22.94 -7.92 -7.22
CA ALA A 106 -22.62 -8.20 -5.82
C ALA A 106 -23.34 -9.47 -5.31
N ASP A 107 -24.61 -9.68 -5.70
CA ASP A 107 -25.38 -10.88 -5.35
C ASP A 107 -24.76 -12.16 -5.91
N LEU A 108 -24.36 -12.14 -7.18
CA LEU A 108 -23.73 -13.29 -7.81
C LEU A 108 -22.33 -13.56 -7.21
N LEU A 109 -21.60 -12.52 -6.81
CA LEU A 109 -20.35 -12.68 -6.09
C LEU A 109 -20.56 -13.32 -4.70
N ASP A 110 -21.53 -12.84 -3.91
CA ASP A 110 -21.86 -13.42 -2.60
C ASP A 110 -22.27 -14.90 -2.75
N TYR A 111 -23.10 -15.21 -3.75
CA TYR A 111 -23.43 -16.59 -4.10
C TYR A 111 -22.17 -17.43 -4.41
N ARG A 112 -21.25 -16.93 -5.25
CA ARG A 112 -20.01 -17.65 -5.59
C ARG A 112 -19.11 -17.88 -4.38
N LEU A 113 -19.01 -16.90 -3.47
CA LEU A 113 -18.26 -17.03 -2.22
C LEU A 113 -18.82 -18.18 -1.37
N ARG A 114 -20.15 -18.23 -1.19
CA ARG A 114 -20.84 -19.30 -0.44
C ARG A 114 -20.69 -20.66 -1.12
N GLN A 115 -20.83 -20.73 -2.44
CA GLN A 115 -20.64 -21.96 -3.21
C GLN A 115 -19.22 -22.54 -3.09
N LYS A 116 -18.22 -21.68 -2.90
CA LYS A 116 -16.82 -22.08 -2.66
C LYS A 116 -16.50 -22.28 -1.18
N ASN A 117 -17.50 -22.26 -0.29
CA ASN A 117 -17.35 -22.39 1.16
C ASN A 117 -16.36 -21.39 1.76
N VAL A 118 -16.32 -20.15 1.24
CA VAL A 118 -15.55 -19.07 1.87
C VAL A 118 -16.28 -18.66 3.15
N ASP A 119 -15.72 -19.02 4.30
CA ASP A 119 -16.25 -18.62 5.60
C ASP A 119 -16.05 -17.11 5.82
N LEU A 120 -17.13 -16.34 5.72
CA LEU A 120 -17.08 -14.89 5.90
C LEU A 120 -16.93 -14.47 7.37
N SER A 121 -17.28 -15.32 8.33
CA SER A 121 -17.33 -14.98 9.75
C SER A 121 -15.95 -14.70 10.36
N ARG A 122 -14.88 -15.23 9.75
CA ARG A 122 -13.48 -15.02 10.18
C ARG A 122 -12.90 -13.66 9.76
N TYR A 123 -13.58 -12.90 8.90
CA TYR A 123 -13.07 -11.63 8.38
C TYR A 123 -13.74 -10.44 9.05
N GLU A 124 -12.95 -9.43 9.43
CA GLU A 124 -13.49 -8.18 9.98
C GLU A 124 -14.12 -7.28 8.91
N ASN A 125 -13.73 -7.47 7.64
CA ASN A 125 -14.07 -6.59 6.53
C ASN A 125 -13.69 -7.25 5.19
N ILE A 126 -14.25 -6.70 4.12
CA ILE A 126 -13.90 -7.04 2.74
C ILE A 126 -13.23 -5.85 2.06
N ARG A 127 -12.23 -6.09 1.21
CA ARG A 127 -11.60 -5.09 0.34
C ARG A 127 -11.79 -5.50 -1.11
N VAL A 128 -12.52 -4.69 -1.88
CA VAL A 128 -12.73 -4.91 -3.31
C VAL A 128 -11.72 -4.10 -4.10
N LEU A 129 -10.59 -4.73 -4.46
CA LEU A 129 -9.57 -4.17 -5.34
C LEU A 129 -10.02 -4.27 -6.79
N SER A 130 -10.95 -3.41 -7.16
CA SER A 130 -11.49 -3.27 -8.50
C SER A 130 -11.77 -1.80 -8.81
N CYS A 131 -11.58 -1.40 -10.05
CA CYS A 131 -11.90 -0.04 -10.50
C CYS A 131 -13.40 0.23 -10.31
N TYR A 132 -13.73 1.43 -9.88
CA TYR A 132 -15.10 1.92 -9.71
C TYR A 132 -15.98 1.12 -8.72
N SER A 133 -15.39 0.25 -7.89
CA SER A 133 -16.14 -0.57 -6.93
C SER A 133 -16.82 0.24 -5.83
N GLY A 134 -16.36 1.47 -5.58
CA GLY A 134 -16.95 2.42 -4.62
C GLY A 134 -17.75 3.55 -5.28
N ASP A 135 -17.91 3.53 -6.60
CA ASP A 135 -18.75 4.49 -7.31
C ASP A 135 -20.22 4.07 -7.29
N GLY A 136 -21.15 5.03 -7.40
CA GLY A 136 -22.60 4.77 -7.43
C GLY A 136 -23.33 5.04 -6.11
N GLY A 137 -22.63 5.56 -5.09
CA GLY A 137 -23.24 5.93 -3.80
C GLY A 137 -23.89 4.72 -3.12
N ALA A 138 -25.17 4.86 -2.73
CA ALA A 138 -25.94 3.80 -2.10
C ALA A 138 -26.10 2.55 -2.98
N ASN A 139 -25.96 2.68 -4.31
CA ASN A 139 -26.05 1.57 -5.25
C ASN A 139 -24.67 1.03 -5.66
N SER A 140 -23.58 1.48 -5.03
CA SER A 140 -22.24 1.02 -5.41
C SER A 140 -22.08 -0.48 -5.22
N PHE A 141 -21.18 -1.10 -5.99
CA PHE A 141 -20.86 -2.53 -5.82
C PHE A 141 -20.49 -2.86 -4.36
N SER A 142 -19.69 -2.00 -3.74
CA SER A 142 -19.24 -2.18 -2.35
C SER A 142 -20.37 -2.00 -1.34
N THR A 143 -21.32 -1.10 -1.59
CA THR A 143 -22.49 -0.92 -0.72
C THR A 143 -23.41 -2.14 -0.81
N ASN A 144 -23.72 -2.60 -2.02
CA ASN A 144 -24.54 -3.79 -2.21
C ASN A 144 -23.90 -5.03 -1.56
N LEU A 145 -22.58 -5.21 -1.73
CA LEU A 145 -21.86 -6.31 -1.09
C LEU A 145 -21.84 -6.18 0.45
N ALA A 146 -21.73 -4.96 0.99
CA ALA A 146 -21.79 -4.74 2.44
C ALA A 146 -23.15 -5.15 3.00
N SER A 147 -24.25 -4.78 2.31
CA SER A 147 -25.61 -5.18 2.68
C SER A 147 -25.80 -6.70 2.65
N LEU A 148 -25.26 -7.39 1.64
CA LEU A 148 -25.39 -8.84 1.49
C LEU A 148 -24.59 -9.64 2.54
N THR A 149 -23.39 -9.16 2.86
CA THR A 149 -22.45 -9.91 3.72
C THR A 149 -22.53 -9.50 5.18
N GLY A 150 -23.11 -8.33 5.49
CA GLY A 150 -23.07 -7.72 6.82
C GLY A 150 -21.69 -7.19 7.22
N LEU A 151 -20.66 -7.34 6.38
CA LEU A 151 -19.31 -6.91 6.67
C LEU A 151 -19.05 -5.49 6.11
N PRO A 152 -18.24 -4.66 6.79
CA PRO A 152 -17.72 -3.44 6.19
C PRO A 152 -16.94 -3.75 4.92
N VAL A 153 -17.25 -3.06 3.82
CA VAL A 153 -16.59 -3.24 2.53
C VAL A 153 -15.84 -1.98 2.14
N LYS A 154 -14.55 -2.12 1.82
CA LYS A 154 -13.76 -1.06 1.20
C LYS A 154 -13.77 -1.21 -0.32
N GLY A 155 -14.40 -0.25 -0.99
CA GLY A 155 -14.31 -0.04 -2.43
C GLY A 155 -13.41 1.13 -2.79
N TYR A 156 -13.30 1.41 -4.08
CA TYR A 156 -12.52 2.52 -4.62
C TYR A 156 -13.31 3.26 -5.70
N LYS A 157 -13.34 4.59 -5.62
CA LYS A 157 -13.78 5.44 -6.72
C LYS A 157 -12.70 5.53 -7.79
N GLY A 158 -13.14 5.56 -9.05
CA GLY A 158 -12.26 5.67 -10.20
C GLY A 158 -11.37 4.45 -10.42
N LYS A 159 -10.29 4.62 -11.20
CA LYS A 159 -9.37 3.50 -11.43
C LYS A 159 -8.33 3.38 -10.32
N VAL A 160 -8.02 2.12 -10.02
CA VAL A 160 -6.94 1.70 -9.14
C VAL A 160 -5.87 0.99 -9.95
N ILE A 161 -4.63 0.99 -9.46
CA ILE A 161 -3.52 0.27 -10.07
C ILE A 161 -3.08 -0.81 -9.09
N LEU A 162 -3.25 -2.06 -9.51
CA LEU A 162 -2.80 -3.22 -8.75
C LEU A 162 -1.42 -3.64 -9.27
N ARG A 163 -0.57 -4.12 -8.36
CA ARG A 163 0.64 -4.84 -8.75
C ARG A 163 0.37 -6.32 -8.59
N LYS A 164 0.62 -7.06 -9.66
CA LYS A 164 0.54 -8.51 -9.68
C LYS A 164 1.87 -9.08 -10.17
N VAL A 165 2.17 -10.31 -9.79
CA VAL A 165 3.36 -11.06 -10.21
C VAL A 165 2.87 -12.33 -10.90
N GLY A 166 3.34 -12.56 -12.12
CA GLY A 166 3.04 -13.78 -12.87
C GLY A 166 4.00 -14.92 -12.52
N ASN A 167 3.50 -16.14 -12.60
CA ASN A 167 4.32 -17.34 -12.58
C ASN A 167 5.01 -17.52 -13.93
N ILE A 168 6.31 -17.83 -13.94
CA ILE A 168 7.08 -18.03 -15.18
C ILE A 168 6.58 -19.26 -15.96
N HIS A 169 5.97 -20.23 -15.26
CA HIS A 169 5.47 -21.46 -15.85
C HIS A 169 3.98 -21.43 -16.21
N SER A 170 3.26 -20.35 -15.88
CA SER A 170 1.83 -20.21 -16.21
C SER A 170 1.44 -18.74 -16.36
N LEU A 171 1.03 -18.35 -17.57
CA LEU A 171 0.57 -16.99 -17.89
C LEU A 171 -0.78 -16.65 -17.24
N GLU A 172 -1.52 -17.66 -16.78
CA GLU A 172 -2.80 -17.49 -16.08
C GLU A 172 -2.63 -17.43 -14.56
N ASP A 173 -1.49 -17.92 -14.04
CA ASP A 173 -1.16 -17.84 -12.62
C ASP A 173 -0.54 -16.47 -12.27
N ILE A 174 -1.41 -15.47 -12.22
CA ILE A 174 -1.06 -14.10 -11.83
C ILE A 174 -1.55 -13.85 -10.41
N THR A 175 -0.62 -13.57 -9.50
CA THR A 175 -0.90 -13.35 -8.07
C THR A 175 -0.84 -11.88 -7.71
N LEU A 176 -1.87 -11.38 -7.04
CA LEU A 176 -1.88 -10.04 -6.44
C LEU A 176 -0.78 -9.92 -5.38
N VAL A 177 -0.04 -8.81 -5.38
CA VAL A 177 0.94 -8.50 -4.30
C VAL A 177 0.65 -7.19 -3.58
N GLY A 178 -0.20 -6.34 -4.16
CA GLY A 178 -0.61 -5.08 -3.55
C GLY A 178 -1.15 -4.08 -4.56
N PHE A 179 -1.19 -2.81 -4.17
CA PHE A 179 -1.73 -1.75 -5.01
C PHE A 179 -0.99 -0.42 -4.81
N HIS A 180 -1.09 0.45 -5.80
CA HIS A 180 -0.53 1.79 -5.72
C HIS A 180 -1.51 2.77 -5.09
N LYS A 181 -0.99 3.62 -4.20
CA LYS A 181 -1.71 4.72 -3.57
C LYS A 181 -1.48 6.07 -4.25
N GLU A 182 -0.50 6.12 -5.11
CA GLU A 182 -0.12 7.31 -5.88
C GLU A 182 -0.02 6.95 -7.36
N ASN A 183 -0.14 7.98 -8.20
CA ASN A 183 -0.09 7.81 -9.63
C ASN A 183 1.34 7.51 -10.08
N ILE A 184 1.56 6.32 -10.63
CA ILE A 184 2.88 5.89 -11.12
C ILE A 184 3.12 6.21 -12.59
N PHE A 185 2.12 6.74 -13.30
CA PHE A 185 2.23 7.03 -14.72
C PHE A 185 2.91 8.38 -14.97
N ARG A 186 3.45 8.56 -16.16
CA ARG A 186 4.05 9.83 -16.58
C ARG A 186 2.99 10.93 -16.65
N ARG A 187 3.24 12.06 -15.97
CA ARG A 187 2.37 13.25 -16.03
C ARG A 187 2.13 13.67 -17.50
N GLY A 188 0.88 13.93 -17.83
CA GLY A 188 0.43 14.24 -19.20
C GLY A 188 0.05 13.04 -20.06
N GLY A 189 0.37 11.80 -19.63
CA GLY A 189 -0.06 10.58 -20.30
C GLY A 189 -1.54 10.25 -20.07
N GLY A 190 -2.16 9.52 -21.00
CA GLY A 190 -3.57 9.12 -20.88
C GLY A 190 -3.85 8.28 -19.63
N LEU A 191 -2.93 7.40 -19.23
CA LEU A 191 -3.06 6.59 -18.01
C LEU A 191 -2.92 7.42 -16.73
N TYR A 192 -2.17 8.53 -16.77
CA TYR A 192 -2.03 9.44 -15.63
C TYR A 192 -3.38 10.07 -15.25
N ARG A 193 -4.16 10.52 -16.24
CA ARG A 193 -5.47 11.14 -15.97
C ARG A 193 -6.53 10.19 -15.42
N ASN A 194 -6.27 8.89 -15.51
CA ASN A 194 -7.25 7.87 -15.19
C ASN A 194 -7.09 7.26 -13.79
N PHE A 195 -6.06 7.63 -13.02
CA PHE A 195 -5.83 7.14 -11.67
C PHE A 195 -6.44 8.08 -10.63
N GLU A 196 -7.14 7.53 -9.64
CA GLU A 196 -7.85 8.35 -8.63
C GLU A 196 -7.52 8.00 -7.17
N TYR A 197 -7.21 6.73 -6.85
CA TYR A 197 -7.04 6.22 -5.47
C TYR A 197 -7.91 6.95 -4.42
N SER A 198 -9.21 6.72 -4.49
CA SER A 198 -10.18 7.28 -3.55
C SER A 198 -10.96 6.15 -2.86
N PRO A 199 -10.43 5.56 -1.77
CA PRO A 199 -11.10 4.47 -1.07
C PRO A 199 -12.34 4.95 -0.31
N ILE A 200 -13.39 4.15 -0.33
CA ILE A 200 -14.63 4.40 0.41
C ILE A 200 -14.99 3.15 1.20
N TRP A 201 -15.42 3.37 2.45
CA TRP A 201 -16.00 2.34 3.28
C TRP A 201 -17.53 2.36 3.14
N SER A 202 -18.11 1.21 2.92
CA SER A 202 -19.55 0.94 3.02
C SER A 202 -19.78 -0.04 4.15
N SER A 203 -20.88 0.13 4.87
CA SER A 203 -21.33 -0.80 5.91
C SER A 203 -22.81 -1.11 5.65
N ALA A 204 -23.26 -2.27 6.11
CA ALA A 204 -24.69 -2.53 6.18
C ALA A 204 -25.35 -1.46 7.08
N LEU A 205 -26.52 -0.99 6.66
CA LEU A 205 -27.37 -0.08 7.44
C LEU A 205 -28.15 -0.86 8.50
#